data_AF-A0AA42Z6I7-F1
#
_entry.id   AF-A0AA42Z6I7-F1
#
_cell.length_a   1.000
_cell.length_b   1.000
_cell.length_c   1.000
_cell.angle_alpha   90.00
_cell.angle_beta   90.00
_cell.angle_gamma   90.00
#
_symmetry.space_group_name_H-M   'P 1'
#
loop_
_entity.id
_entity.type
_entity.pdbx_description
1 polymer ?
#
loop_
_entity_poly.entity_id
_entity_poly.type
_entity_poly.pdbx_seq_one_letter_code
_entity_poly.pdbx_strand_id
1 'polypeptide(L)'
;MMRRKRGALTVVLLIVLAMAGCAGDAVNDASPPEEPGLAEHAAAIALEIEADPDSTEQILERYGLSAEEFENMLLEISEDEAMREAYTALVGD
;
A
#
# COMPACT_ATOMS: atom_id res chain seq x y z
N MET A 1 3.43 -38.44 -28.31
CA MET A 1 4.32 -37.41 -28.86
C MET A 1 3.55 -36.59 -29.89
N MET A 2 3.39 -35.28 -29.68
CA MET A 2 3.49 -34.22 -30.72
C MET A 2 3.02 -32.89 -30.10
N ARG A 3 4.03 -32.16 -29.61
CA ARG A 3 3.95 -30.78 -29.11
C ARG A 3 4.15 -29.81 -30.28
N ARG A 4 3.49 -28.65 -30.18
CA ARG A 4 3.85 -27.34 -30.78
C ARG A 4 3.65 -27.19 -32.29
N LYS A 5 2.58 -26.49 -32.66
CA LYS A 5 2.60 -25.60 -33.83
C LYS A 5 2.58 -24.16 -33.32
N ARG A 6 3.71 -23.49 -33.53
CA ARG A 6 3.93 -22.07 -33.30
C ARG A 6 3.10 -21.30 -34.32
N GLY A 7 2.06 -20.62 -33.87
CA GLY A 7 1.33 -19.63 -34.66
C GLY A 7 2.09 -18.32 -34.61
N ALA A 8 3.04 -18.13 -35.52
CA ALA A 8 3.50 -16.82 -35.93
C ALA A 8 2.53 -16.32 -37.00
N LEU A 9 1.76 -15.26 -36.72
CA LEU A 9 1.00 -14.37 -37.64
C LEU A 9 -0.03 -13.69 -36.73
N THR A 10 0.04 -12.38 -36.47
CA THR A 10 -0.66 -11.36 -37.27
C THR A 10 -0.26 -10.04 -36.58
N VAL A 11 0.67 -9.27 -37.14
CA VAL A 11 0.38 -8.12 -38.01
C VAL A 11 -0.45 -7.06 -37.27
N VAL A 12 0.27 -6.01 -36.87
CA VAL A 12 -0.12 -4.59 -37.02
C VAL A 12 -1.48 -4.20 -36.45
N LEU A 13 -1.45 -3.56 -35.28
CA LEU A 13 -2.36 -2.44 -35.05
C LEU A 13 -1.64 -1.34 -34.25
N LEU A 14 -0.82 -0.59 -34.98
CA LEU A 14 -0.43 0.77 -34.63
C LEU A 14 -1.70 1.64 -34.64
N ILE A 15 -2.16 2.09 -33.47
CA ILE A 15 -3.05 3.24 -33.35
C ILE A 15 -2.26 4.31 -32.60
N VAL A 16 -1.68 5.20 -33.39
CA VAL A 16 -1.15 6.51 -33.02
C VAL A 16 -2.16 7.56 -33.54
N LEU A 17 -2.23 8.71 -32.87
CA LEU A 17 -3.00 9.94 -33.14
C LEU A 17 -4.44 9.96 -32.59
N ALA A 18 -4.94 10.97 -31.86
CA ALA A 18 -4.59 12.41 -31.79
C ALA A 18 -5.17 13.03 -30.49
N MET A 19 -4.41 13.81 -29.71
CA MET A 19 -4.42 15.29 -29.60
C MET A 19 -5.75 15.96 -29.20
N ALA A 20 -5.82 16.41 -27.94
CA ALA A 20 -6.49 17.60 -27.37
C ALA A 20 -6.74 17.30 -25.87
N GLY A 21 -6.02 17.86 -24.90
CA GLY A 21 -5.87 19.29 -24.67
C GLY A 21 -6.63 19.66 -23.40
N CYS A 22 -5.99 19.53 -22.24
CA CYS A 22 -6.10 20.51 -21.16
C CYS A 22 -4.85 20.39 -20.29
N ALA A 23 -4.17 21.52 -20.15
CA ALA A 23 -3.09 21.70 -19.21
C ALA A 23 -3.57 21.38 -17.79
N GLY A 24 -2.77 20.58 -17.10
CA GLY A 24 -2.97 20.17 -15.72
C GLY A 24 -1.73 19.36 -15.34
N ASP A 25 -0.69 20.09 -14.94
CA ASP A 25 0.51 19.65 -14.22
C ASP A 25 0.69 18.14 -14.07
N ALA A 26 1.40 17.53 -15.02
CA ALA A 26 1.99 16.21 -14.87
C ALA A 26 3.47 16.38 -14.50
N VAL A 27 3.70 16.71 -13.23
CA VAL A 27 4.78 16.11 -12.44
C VAL A 27 4.06 15.64 -11.17
N ASN A 28 3.47 14.44 -11.14
CA ASN A 28 4.20 13.20 -10.88
C ASN A 28 5.55 13.45 -10.20
N ASP A 29 5.52 14.18 -9.09
CA ASP A 29 6.50 14.06 -8.03
C ASP A 29 6.30 12.66 -7.43
N ALA A 30 6.84 11.68 -8.15
CA ALA A 30 7.19 10.40 -7.59
C ALA A 30 8.31 10.69 -6.59
N SER A 31 7.92 11.24 -5.45
CA SER A 31 8.60 10.95 -4.20
C SER A 31 8.82 9.43 -4.22
N PRO A 32 10.05 8.95 -3.96
CA PRO A 32 10.35 7.51 -3.96
C PRO A 32 9.30 6.79 -3.11
N PRO A 33 9.08 5.47 -3.25
CA PRO A 33 8.38 4.74 -2.21
C PRO A 33 9.22 4.91 -0.94
N GLU A 34 8.90 5.94 -0.18
CA GLU A 34 9.37 6.15 1.17
C GLU A 34 8.95 4.88 1.91
N GLU A 35 9.74 4.50 2.91
CA GLU A 35 9.46 3.35 3.76
C GLU A 35 7.97 3.28 4.11
N PRO A 36 7.37 2.08 4.27
CA PRO A 36 5.94 1.94 4.52
C PRO A 36 5.52 3.01 5.54
N GLY A 37 4.58 3.87 5.14
CA GLY A 37 4.19 5.01 5.94
C GLY A 37 3.72 4.54 7.30
N LEU A 38 3.85 5.40 8.32
CA LEU A 38 3.50 5.07 9.69
C LEU A 38 2.11 4.43 9.81
N ALA A 39 1.15 4.93 9.03
CA ALA A 39 -0.21 4.41 8.92
C ALA A 39 -0.27 2.97 8.38
N GLU A 40 0.51 2.62 7.34
CA GLU A 40 0.55 1.27 6.78
C GLU A 40 1.24 0.28 7.73
N HIS A 41 2.29 0.74 8.42
CA HIS A 41 2.97 -0.05 9.43
C HIS A 41 2.04 -0.36 10.61
N ALA A 42 1.37 0.66 11.15
CA ALA A 42 0.41 0.48 12.24
C ALA A 42 -0.77 -0.40 11.84
N ALA A 43 -1.28 -0.23 10.61
CA ALA A 43 -2.40 -1.03 10.10
C ALA A 43 -2.04 -2.51 10.01
N ALA A 44 -0.84 -2.85 9.52
CA ALA A 44 -0.38 -4.24 9.45
C ALA A 44 -0.36 -4.91 10.83
N ILE A 45 0.16 -4.20 11.84
CA ILE A 45 0.20 -4.69 13.22
C ILE A 45 -1.22 -4.84 13.78
N ALA A 46 -2.08 -3.82 13.58
CA ALA A 46 -3.45 -3.82 14.07
C ALA A 46 -4.27 -4.99 13.49
N LEU A 47 -4.12 -5.29 12.20
CA LEU A 47 -4.78 -6.41 11.54
C LEU A 47 -4.28 -7.77 12.06
N GLU A 48 -2.99 -7.91 12.37
CA GLU A 48 -2.47 -9.11 13.01
C GLU A 48 -3.01 -9.30 14.43
N ILE A 49 -3.08 -8.22 15.21
CA ILE A 49 -3.64 -8.23 16.57
C ILE A 49 -5.14 -8.55 16.52
N GLU A 50 -5.88 -7.98 15.57
CA GLU A 50 -7.31 -8.26 15.40
C GLU A 50 -7.56 -9.75 15.07
N ALA A 51 -6.70 -10.34 14.25
CA ALA A 51 -6.80 -11.75 13.89
C ALA A 51 -6.45 -12.70 15.06
N ASP A 52 -5.58 -12.28 15.98
CA ASP A 52 -5.16 -13.07 17.15
C ASP A 52 -4.87 -12.19 18.40
N PRO A 53 -5.92 -11.72 19.10
CA PRO A 53 -5.77 -10.75 20.19
C PRO A 53 -5.05 -11.32 21.41
N ASP A 54 -5.11 -12.63 21.62
CA ASP A 54 -4.40 -13.31 22.72
C ASP A 54 -2.88 -13.30 22.52
N SER A 55 -2.42 -13.09 21.29
CA SER A 55 -1.00 -13.04 20.92
C SER A 55 -0.42 -11.63 20.78
N THR A 56 -1.17 -10.59 21.20
CA THR A 56 -0.79 -9.17 21.03
C THR A 56 0.67 -8.88 21.41
N GLU A 57 1.10 -9.31 22.61
CA GLU A 57 2.46 -9.05 23.10
C GLU A 57 3.53 -9.69 22.20
N GLN A 58 3.30 -10.93 21.75
CA GLN A 58 4.21 -11.66 20.86
C GLN A 58 4.22 -11.07 19.43
N ILE A 59 3.10 -10.53 18.97
CA ILE A 59 3.01 -9.82 17.68
C ILE A 59 3.87 -8.55 17.78
N LEU A 60 3.65 -7.71 18.78
CA LEU A 60 4.42 -6.48 18.99
C LEU A 60 5.93 -6.74 19.12
N GLU A 61 6.33 -7.76 19.89
CA GLU A 61 7.73 -8.17 19.99
C GLU A 61 8.35 -8.55 18.64
N ARG A 62 7.58 -9.21 17.75
CA ARG A 62 8.04 -9.56 16.39
C ARG A 62 8.32 -8.33 15.54
N TYR A 63 7.55 -7.26 15.76
CA TYR A 63 7.74 -5.95 15.14
C TYR A 63 8.80 -5.11 15.86
N GLY A 64 9.37 -5.60 16.97
CA GLY A 64 10.37 -4.88 17.76
C GLY A 64 9.79 -3.69 18.52
N LEU A 65 8.50 -3.73 18.83
CA LEU A 65 7.76 -2.67 19.51
C LEU A 65 7.28 -3.15 20.87
N SER A 66 7.28 -2.24 21.84
CA SER A 66 6.48 -2.35 23.05
C SER A 66 5.04 -1.89 22.82
N ALA A 67 4.15 -2.22 23.76
CA ALA A 67 2.78 -1.72 23.75
C ALA A 67 2.74 -0.18 23.77
N GLU A 68 3.61 0.46 24.55
CA GLU A 68 3.70 1.92 24.63
C GLU A 68 4.16 2.55 23.30
N GLU A 69 5.12 1.94 22.61
CA GLU A 69 5.57 2.42 21.29
C GLU A 69 4.48 2.26 20.23
N PHE A 70 3.72 1.16 20.27
CA PHE A 70 2.58 0.97 19.38
C PHE A 70 1.43 1.95 19.67
N GLU A 71 1.12 2.21 20.93
CA GLU A 71 0.15 3.24 21.32
C GLU A 71 0.58 4.65 20.87
N ASN A 72 1.86 5.00 21.04
CA ASN A 72 2.41 6.27 20.57
C ASN A 72 2.32 6.39 19.04
N MET A 73 2.56 5.29 18.32
CA MET A 73 2.39 5.24 16.86
C MET A 73 0.93 5.53 16.46
N LEU A 74 -0.04 4.92 17.13
CA LEU A 74 -1.46 5.17 16.88
C LEU A 74 -1.87 6.59 17.26
N LEU A 75 -1.28 7.16 18.32
CA LEU A 75 -1.50 8.55 18.71
C LEU A 75 -1.02 9.51 17.63
N GLU A 76 0.20 9.33 17.12
CA GLU A 76 0.77 10.15 16.03
C GLU A 76 -0.11 10.09 14.77
N ILE A 77 -0.57 8.89 14.40
CA ILE A 77 -1.52 8.71 13.30
C ILE A 77 -2.84 9.45 13.57
N SER A 78 -3.32 9.46 14.82
CA SER A 78 -4.59 10.12 15.16
C SER A 78 -4.53 11.65 15.10
N GLU A 79 -3.35 12.24 15.27
CA GLU A 79 -3.11 13.68 15.26
C GLU A 79 -2.97 14.25 13.84
N ASP A 80 -2.68 13.40 12.84
CA ASP A 80 -2.58 13.77 11.43
C ASP A 80 -3.79 13.26 10.62
N GLU A 81 -4.49 14.18 9.95
CA GLU A 81 -5.70 13.83 9.19
C GLU A 81 -5.41 12.87 8.04
N ALA A 82 -4.32 13.07 7.29
CA ALA A 82 -3.98 12.23 6.15
C ALA A 82 -3.54 10.82 6.59
N MET A 83 -2.75 10.71 7.66
CA MET A 83 -2.37 9.41 8.21
C MET A 83 -3.57 8.66 8.78
N ARG A 84 -4.48 9.36 9.47
CA ARG A 84 -5.70 8.76 10.02
C ARG A 84 -6.63 8.26 8.92
N GLU A 85 -6.77 9.00 7.82
CA GLU A 85 -7.51 8.54 6.63
C GLU A 85 -6.86 7.31 6.00
N ALA A 86 -5.53 7.33 5.84
CA ALA A 86 -4.77 6.20 5.30
C ALA A 86 -4.92 4.95 6.18
N TYR A 87 -4.77 5.07 7.50
CA TYR A 87 -4.94 3.97 8.44
C TYR A 87 -6.37 3.41 8.41
N THR A 88 -7.37 4.31 8.41
CA THR A 88 -8.79 3.90 8.35
C THR A 88 -9.11 3.17 7.05
N ALA A 89 -8.54 3.60 5.92
CA ALA A 89 -8.73 2.91 4.63
C ALA A 89 -8.14 1.49 4.60
N LEU A 90 -7.18 1.18 5.48
CA LEU A 90 -6.52 -0.13 5.56
C LEU A 90 -7.19 -1.08 6.57
N VAL A 91 -7.69 -0.54 7.69
CA VAL A 91 -8.22 -1.35 8.82
C VAL A 91 -9.76 -1.33 8.88
N GLY A 92 -10.42 -0.34 8.28
CA GLY A 92 -11.85 -0.06 8.47
C GLY A 92 -12.83 -0.70 7.49
N ASP A 93 -12.44 -1.68 6.67
CA ASP A 93 -13.32 -2.40 5.71
C ASP A 93 -13.91 -3.70 6.27
#